data_AF-A0A7J7FGX5-F1
#
_entry.id   AF-A0A7J7FGX5-F1
#
_cell.length_a   1.000
_cell.length_b   1.000
_cell.length_c   1.000
_cell.angle_alpha   90.00
_cell.angle_beta   90.00
_cell.angle_gamma   90.00
#
_symmetry.space_group_name_H-M   'P 1'
#
loop_
_entity.id
_entity.type
_entity.pdbx_description
1 polymer ?
#
loop_
_entity_poly.entity_id
_entity_poly.type
_entity_poly.pdbx_seq_one_letter_code
_entity_poly.pdbx_strand_id
1 'polypeptide(L)'
;CCCGQLTNQHIPPLPSVTPSKNGEEIKQVETQPEKWSVAKHTQSYPTDSYGILEFQGGGYSNKAMYIRVSYDTKPDSLLHLMVKDWHLELPKLLISVHGGLQNFEMQPKLKQVFGKGLIKAAMTTGAWIFTGGVSTGVISHVGDALKDHSSKSRGRVCAIGIAPWGIVENKEDLVGKDVTRVYQTMSNPLSKLSVLNNSHTHFILADNGTLGKYGAEVKLRRQLEKHISLQKINTRLGQGVPVVGLVVEGGPNVVSIVLEYLREDPPVPVVVCDGSGRASDILSFAHKYCEEGGIINESLRDQLLVTIQKTFNYNKTQSHQLFAIIMECMKKKELVTVFRMGSEGQQDIEMAILTALLKGTNASAPDQLGLALAWNRVDIARSQILVFGPHWPVKLSVFQFMPFIMTLHRCCISMFSLVAQISGNYLGFLMIQSVTH
;
A
#
# COMPACT_ATOMS: atom_id res chain seq x y z
N CYS A 1 -14.36 28.62 5.07
CA CYS A 1 -13.66 27.49 5.72
C CYS A 1 -13.14 26.40 4.76
N CYS A 2 -13.57 26.30 3.48
CA CYS A 2 -13.31 25.11 2.63
C CYS A 2 -13.86 23.76 3.17
N CYS A 3 -14.62 23.78 4.26
CA CYS A 3 -15.26 22.63 4.89
C CYS A 3 -16.61 22.25 4.24
N GLY A 4 -17.09 23.07 3.29
CA GLY A 4 -18.31 22.80 2.52
C GLY A 4 -19.62 22.95 3.30
N GLN A 5 -19.55 23.30 4.59
CA GLN A 5 -20.71 23.58 5.44
C GLN A 5 -21.15 25.04 5.29
N LEU A 6 -22.45 25.28 5.49
CA LEU A 6 -23.03 26.62 5.59
C LEU A 6 -22.52 27.34 6.85
N THR A 7 -22.49 28.68 6.83
CA THR A 7 -21.98 29.48 7.95
C THR A 7 -22.70 29.18 9.27
N ASN A 8 -24.01 28.90 9.23
CA ASN A 8 -24.83 28.56 10.40
C ASN A 8 -24.58 27.15 10.96
N GLN A 9 -23.86 26.28 10.23
CA GLN A 9 -23.47 24.94 10.67
C GLN A 9 -22.10 24.93 11.36
N HIS A 10 -21.43 26.08 11.43
CA HIS A 10 -20.18 26.22 12.17
C HIS A 10 -20.50 26.43 13.64
N ILE A 11 -19.87 25.63 14.50
CA ILE A 11 -19.89 25.86 15.94
C ILE A 11 -19.06 27.14 16.17
N PRO A 12 -19.61 28.18 16.82
CA PRO A 12 -18.84 29.37 17.14
C PRO A 12 -17.63 28.97 18.01
N PRO A 13 -16.44 29.57 17.79
CA PRO A 13 -15.28 29.27 18.60
C PRO A 13 -15.61 29.46 20.08
N LEU A 14 -15.23 28.49 20.91
CA LEU A 14 -15.36 28.59 22.37
C LEU A 14 -14.68 29.88 22.82
N PRO A 15 -15.31 30.70 23.70
CA PRO A 15 -14.66 31.90 24.21
C PRO A 15 -13.35 31.51 24.90
N SER A 16 -12.25 32.11 24.44
CA SER A 16 -10.92 31.89 24.98
C SER A 16 -10.88 32.24 26.46
N VAL A 17 -10.61 31.26 27.32
CA VAL A 17 -10.35 31.47 28.75
C VAL A 17 -8.95 32.06 28.91
N THR A 18 -8.84 33.36 28.70
CA THR A 18 -7.72 34.17 29.19
C THR A 18 -8.31 35.32 30.01
N PRO A 19 -8.05 35.38 31.33
CA PRO A 19 -8.48 36.50 32.13
C PRO A 19 -7.46 37.64 31.97
N SER A 20 -7.74 38.59 31.08
CA SER A 20 -6.92 39.81 30.99
C SER A 20 -7.81 41.04 31.07
N LYS A 21 -7.71 41.67 32.24
CA LYS A 21 -8.11 43.05 32.51
C LYS A 21 -7.46 43.99 31.49
N ASN A 22 -8.29 44.89 30.95
CA ASN A 22 -8.10 46.34 30.82
C ASN A 22 -8.73 46.79 29.50
N GLY A 23 -9.72 47.68 29.63
CA GLY A 23 -10.26 48.41 28.50
C GLY A 23 -9.22 49.41 28.01
N GLU A 24 -8.98 49.41 26.71
CA GLU A 24 -8.53 50.59 25.97
C GLU A 24 -8.81 50.35 24.49
N GLU A 25 -9.65 51.25 23.97
CA GLU A 25 -9.84 51.72 22.59
C GLU A 25 -9.69 50.74 21.40
N ILE A 26 -10.83 50.58 20.74
CA ILE A 26 -11.06 49.94 19.45
C ILE A 26 -10.26 50.67 18.37
N LYS A 27 -9.05 50.20 18.06
CA LYS A 27 -8.46 50.38 16.73
C LYS A 27 -8.92 49.22 15.86
N GLN A 28 -9.79 49.52 14.89
CA GLN A 28 -10.10 48.63 13.77
C GLN A 28 -8.83 48.36 12.97
N VAL A 29 -8.05 47.37 13.41
CA VAL A 29 -7.09 46.70 12.55
C VAL A 29 -7.93 45.82 11.64
N GLU A 30 -7.95 46.10 10.34
CA GLU A 30 -8.42 45.15 9.33
C GLU A 30 -7.55 43.89 9.45
N THR A 31 -7.97 42.96 10.32
CA THR A 31 -7.41 41.63 10.40
C THR A 31 -7.64 40.97 9.05
N GLN A 32 -6.56 40.80 8.28
CA GLN A 32 -6.58 39.97 7.09
C GLN A 32 -7.27 38.65 7.44
N PRO A 33 -8.21 38.15 6.60
CA PRO A 33 -8.91 36.92 6.90
C PRO A 33 -7.89 35.80 7.11
N GLU A 34 -7.85 35.25 8.33
CA GLU A 34 -6.89 34.22 8.69
C GLU A 34 -7.02 33.04 7.72
N LYS A 35 -5.87 32.59 7.17
CA LYS A 35 -5.86 31.45 6.24
C LYS A 35 -6.28 30.19 6.99
N TRP A 36 -7.37 29.56 6.50
CA TRP A 36 -7.88 28.33 7.08
C TRP A 36 -6.80 27.23 7.15
N SER A 37 -6.74 26.56 8.29
CA SER A 37 -5.87 25.42 8.56
C SER A 37 -6.57 24.44 9.48
N VAL A 38 -6.32 23.15 9.26
CA VAL A 38 -6.93 22.07 10.06
C VAL A 38 -6.68 22.29 11.55
N ALA A 39 -5.43 22.57 11.93
CA ALA A 39 -5.01 22.73 13.33
C ALA A 39 -5.73 23.86 14.09
N LYS A 40 -6.11 24.96 13.41
CA LYS A 40 -6.72 26.12 14.06
C LYS A 40 -8.25 26.17 13.93
N HIS A 41 -8.81 25.49 12.94
CA HIS A 41 -10.20 25.68 12.52
C HIS A 41 -11.01 24.38 12.50
N THR A 42 -10.51 23.34 13.16
CA THR A 42 -11.25 22.09 13.38
C THR A 42 -11.24 21.74 14.86
N GLN A 43 -12.25 21.00 15.29
CA GLN A 43 -12.37 20.52 16.66
C GLN A 43 -12.69 19.02 16.62
N SER A 44 -11.98 18.24 17.42
CA SER A 44 -12.18 16.80 17.50
C SER A 44 -13.33 16.44 18.43
N TYR A 45 -14.15 15.50 18.00
CA TYR A 45 -15.26 14.91 18.76
C TYR A 45 -15.19 13.38 18.64
N PRO A 46 -15.81 12.63 19.59
CA PRO A 46 -15.95 11.18 19.43
C PRO A 46 -16.64 10.83 18.11
N THR A 47 -16.13 9.80 17.42
CA THR A 47 -16.69 9.39 16.13
C THR A 47 -18.15 8.95 16.26
N ASP A 48 -18.93 9.31 15.26
CA ASP A 48 -20.35 9.02 15.10
C ASP A 48 -20.62 8.11 13.91
N SER A 49 -19.59 7.58 13.26
CA SER A 49 -19.68 6.90 11.96
C SER A 49 -18.77 5.68 11.94
N TYR A 50 -19.29 4.54 12.38
CA TYR A 50 -18.61 3.23 12.34
C TYR A 50 -19.60 2.06 12.40
N GLY A 51 -19.21 0.91 11.87
CA GLY A 51 -20.00 -0.32 11.88
C GLY A 51 -19.79 -1.14 10.62
N ILE A 52 -20.89 -1.63 10.04
CA ILE A 52 -20.88 -2.44 8.81
C ILE A 52 -21.49 -1.63 7.67
N LEU A 53 -20.81 -1.56 6.54
CA LEU A 53 -21.30 -1.01 5.30
C LEU A 53 -21.83 -2.15 4.44
N GLU A 54 -23.09 -2.08 4.02
CA GLU A 54 -23.71 -3.02 3.09
C GLU A 54 -23.93 -2.33 1.74
N PHE A 55 -23.18 -2.77 0.73
CA PHE A 55 -23.23 -2.19 -0.60
C PHE A 55 -24.53 -2.60 -1.32
N GLN A 56 -25.23 -1.62 -1.88
CA GLN A 56 -26.37 -1.84 -2.78
C GLN A 56 -25.97 -1.59 -4.23
N GLY A 57 -26.28 -2.58 -5.09
CA GLY A 57 -26.08 -2.53 -6.54
C GLY A 57 -25.36 -3.77 -7.08
N GLY A 58 -25.82 -4.30 -8.23
CA GLY A 58 -25.09 -5.34 -8.97
C GLY A 58 -25.37 -6.81 -8.57
N GLY A 59 -26.54 -7.12 -8.00
CA GLY A 59 -27.03 -8.49 -7.80
C GLY A 59 -26.46 -9.26 -6.60
N TYR A 60 -25.50 -8.70 -5.87
CA TYR A 60 -24.89 -9.29 -4.66
C TYR A 60 -24.76 -8.24 -3.55
N SER A 61 -25.03 -8.61 -2.30
CA SER A 61 -24.77 -7.76 -1.13
C SER A 61 -23.37 -8.04 -0.57
N ASN A 62 -22.43 -7.13 -0.80
CA ASN A 62 -21.12 -7.18 -0.17
C ASN A 62 -21.14 -6.35 1.11
N LYS A 63 -20.59 -6.91 2.19
CA LYS A 63 -20.43 -6.23 3.48
C LYS A 63 -18.96 -5.90 3.75
N ALA A 64 -18.72 -4.72 4.29
CA ALA A 64 -17.40 -4.27 4.71
C ALA A 64 -17.47 -3.61 6.09
N MET A 65 -16.44 -3.78 6.93
CA MET A 65 -16.35 -3.00 8.17
C MET A 65 -15.86 -1.59 7.83
N TYR A 66 -16.34 -0.56 8.52
CA TYR A 66 -15.84 0.81 8.31
C TYR A 66 -15.77 1.60 9.61
N ILE A 67 -14.88 2.60 9.61
CA ILE A 67 -14.75 3.58 10.68
C ILE A 67 -14.30 4.93 10.13
N ARG A 68 -14.93 6.01 10.58
CA ARG A 68 -14.44 7.38 10.41
C ARG A 68 -13.50 7.74 11.56
N VAL A 69 -12.31 8.21 11.22
CA VAL A 69 -11.25 8.54 12.17
C VAL A 69 -10.64 9.91 11.87
N SER A 70 -10.06 10.56 12.87
CA SER A 70 -9.28 11.78 12.65
C SER A 70 -8.02 11.47 11.83
N TYR A 71 -7.61 12.39 10.97
CA TYR A 71 -6.41 12.28 10.12
C TYR A 71 -5.09 12.09 10.90
N ASP A 72 -5.09 12.41 12.19
CA ASP A 72 -3.97 12.31 13.13
C ASP A 72 -4.13 11.19 14.18
N THR A 73 -5.11 10.29 13.99
CA THR A 73 -5.30 9.12 14.85
C THR A 73 -4.04 8.28 14.93
N LYS A 74 -3.65 7.88 16.14
CA LYS A 74 -2.42 7.10 16.35
C LYS A 74 -2.51 5.73 15.65
N PRO A 75 -1.45 5.28 14.97
CA PRO A 75 -1.47 4.03 14.23
C PRO A 75 -1.62 2.80 15.12
N ASP A 76 -1.19 2.87 16.39
CA ASP A 76 -1.36 1.80 17.36
C ASP A 76 -2.84 1.52 17.67
N SER A 77 -3.65 2.56 17.81
CA SER A 77 -5.09 2.42 18.02
C SER A 77 -5.79 1.84 16.79
N LEU A 78 -5.35 2.22 15.58
CA LEU A 78 -5.88 1.64 14.34
C LEU A 78 -5.52 0.16 14.20
N LEU A 79 -4.27 -0.21 14.47
CA LEU A 79 -3.86 -1.60 14.41
C LEU A 79 -4.58 -2.44 15.48
N HIS A 80 -4.76 -1.90 16.69
CA HIS A 80 -5.55 -2.54 17.73
C HIS A 80 -6.97 -2.82 17.25
N LEU A 81 -7.65 -1.81 16.67
CA LEU A 81 -8.98 -1.97 16.08
C LEU A 81 -9.01 -3.09 15.06
N MET A 82 -8.05 -3.09 14.12
CA MET A 82 -7.99 -4.07 13.05
C MET A 82 -7.82 -5.51 13.56
N VAL A 83 -6.95 -5.72 14.55
CA VAL A 83 -6.62 -7.07 15.04
C VAL A 83 -7.61 -7.54 16.10
N LYS A 84 -8.07 -6.66 16.99
CA LYS A 84 -8.91 -7.02 18.14
C LYS A 84 -10.39 -6.90 17.82
N ASP A 85 -10.84 -5.76 17.31
CA ASP A 85 -12.26 -5.51 17.08
C ASP A 85 -12.74 -6.07 15.73
N TRP A 86 -11.95 -5.91 14.67
CA TRP A 86 -12.23 -6.50 13.36
C TRP A 86 -11.74 -7.94 13.21
N HIS A 87 -11.05 -8.47 14.22
CA HIS A 87 -10.58 -9.86 14.28
C HIS A 87 -9.69 -10.25 13.08
N LEU A 88 -8.91 -9.31 12.55
CA LEU A 88 -7.97 -9.60 11.47
C LEU A 88 -6.69 -10.26 12.01
N GLU A 89 -6.28 -11.35 11.36
CA GLU A 89 -4.94 -11.91 11.59
C GLU A 89 -3.88 -10.94 11.08
N LEU A 90 -2.83 -10.70 11.87
CA LEU A 90 -1.70 -9.86 11.48
C LEU A 90 -1.10 -10.38 10.16
N PRO A 91 -0.89 -9.53 9.15
CA PRO A 91 -0.50 -10.00 7.83
C PRO A 91 0.97 -10.44 7.82
N LYS A 92 1.28 -11.42 6.97
CA LYS A 92 2.68 -11.83 6.73
C LYS A 92 3.39 -10.93 5.71
N LEU A 93 2.62 -10.08 5.02
CA LEU A 93 3.05 -9.13 4.01
C LEU A 93 2.00 -8.01 3.90
N LEU A 94 2.44 -6.77 3.78
CA LEU A 94 1.57 -5.64 3.42
C LEU A 94 1.89 -5.17 1.99
N ILE A 95 0.90 -5.24 1.10
CA ILE A 95 0.99 -4.72 -0.28
C ILE A 95 0.27 -3.37 -0.32
N SER A 96 1.02 -2.29 -0.52
CA SER A 96 0.48 -0.93 -0.60
C SER A 96 0.39 -0.49 -2.05
N VAL A 97 -0.83 -0.41 -2.60
CA VAL A 97 -1.06 -0.08 -4.02
C VAL A 97 -1.22 1.43 -4.20
N HIS A 98 -0.47 1.98 -5.15
CA HIS A 98 -0.46 3.40 -5.53
C HIS A 98 -0.59 3.54 -7.05
N GLY A 99 -1.20 4.63 -7.49
CA GLY A 99 -1.43 4.84 -8.93
C GLY A 99 -2.30 6.03 -9.25
N GLY A 100 -2.91 6.00 -10.44
CA GLY A 100 -3.82 7.05 -10.90
C GLY A 100 -5.02 7.25 -9.99
N LEU A 101 -5.34 8.51 -9.69
CA LEU A 101 -6.60 8.89 -9.04
C LEU A 101 -7.76 8.99 -10.05
N GLN A 102 -7.43 9.33 -11.30
CA GLN A 102 -8.38 9.43 -12.41
C GLN A 102 -8.50 8.10 -13.13
N ASN A 103 -9.68 7.79 -13.65
CA ASN A 103 -9.91 6.59 -14.46
C ASN A 103 -9.03 6.60 -15.70
N PHE A 104 -8.42 5.46 -15.97
CA PHE A 104 -7.62 5.21 -17.17
C PHE A 104 -7.88 3.79 -17.65
N GLU A 105 -7.69 3.57 -18.94
CA GLU A 105 -7.77 2.25 -19.53
C GLU A 105 -6.38 1.60 -19.54
N MET A 106 -6.30 0.41 -18.97
CA MET A 106 -5.10 -0.41 -19.02
C MET A 106 -5.21 -1.40 -20.17
N GLN A 107 -4.11 -1.68 -20.86
CA GLN A 107 -4.08 -2.73 -21.89
C GLN A 107 -4.68 -4.03 -21.33
N PRO A 108 -5.63 -4.69 -22.03
CA PRO A 108 -6.38 -5.83 -21.48
C PRO A 108 -5.50 -6.97 -20.93
N LYS A 109 -4.42 -7.30 -21.64
CA LYS A 109 -3.47 -8.32 -21.21
C LYS A 109 -2.74 -7.92 -19.92
N LEU A 110 -2.33 -6.65 -19.81
CA LEU A 110 -1.69 -6.14 -18.61
C LEU A 110 -2.68 -6.11 -17.43
N LYS A 111 -3.93 -5.70 -17.65
CA LYS A 111 -4.99 -5.73 -16.63
C LYS A 111 -5.20 -7.13 -16.07
N GLN A 112 -5.24 -8.14 -16.95
CA GLN A 112 -5.39 -9.54 -16.55
C GLN A 112 -4.20 -10.04 -15.73
N VAL A 113 -2.97 -9.77 -16.18
CA VAL A 113 -1.75 -10.17 -15.48
C VAL A 113 -1.62 -9.45 -14.13
N PHE A 114 -1.94 -8.15 -14.09
CA PHE A 114 -1.99 -7.35 -12.87
C PHE A 114 -2.98 -7.91 -11.85
N GLY A 115 -4.24 -8.07 -12.24
CA GLY A 115 -5.27 -8.60 -11.34
C GLY A 115 -4.91 -9.99 -10.83
N LYS A 116 -4.50 -10.90 -11.72
CA LYS A 116 -4.12 -12.26 -11.34
C LYS A 116 -2.91 -12.29 -10.40
N GLY A 117 -1.84 -11.57 -10.73
CA GLY A 117 -0.61 -11.56 -9.95
C GLY A 117 -0.79 -10.92 -8.57
N LEU A 118 -1.54 -9.82 -8.46
CA LEU A 118 -1.85 -9.18 -7.19
C LEU A 118 -2.65 -10.11 -6.26
N ILE A 119 -3.73 -10.69 -6.77
CA ILE A 119 -4.57 -11.62 -6.00
C ILE A 119 -3.80 -12.86 -5.59
N LYS A 120 -3.00 -13.42 -6.51
CA LYS A 120 -2.17 -14.59 -6.23
C LYS A 120 -1.13 -14.30 -5.15
N ALA A 121 -0.44 -13.16 -5.21
CA ALA A 121 0.50 -12.75 -4.16
C ALA A 121 -0.18 -12.64 -2.80
N ALA A 122 -1.34 -11.99 -2.73
CA ALA A 122 -2.07 -11.81 -1.48
C ALA A 122 -2.56 -13.13 -0.88
N MET A 123 -3.13 -14.01 -1.70
CA MET A 123 -3.63 -15.32 -1.26
C MET A 123 -2.52 -16.26 -0.81
N THR A 124 -1.41 -16.30 -1.55
CA THR A 124 -0.30 -17.22 -1.25
C THR A 124 0.42 -16.84 0.04
N THR A 125 0.58 -15.55 0.30
CA THR A 125 1.31 -15.04 1.46
C THR A 125 0.42 -14.76 2.67
N GLY A 126 -0.89 -14.61 2.50
CA GLY A 126 -1.76 -14.06 3.54
C GLY A 126 -1.51 -12.56 3.75
N ALA A 127 -1.38 -11.82 2.65
CA ALA A 127 -1.12 -10.38 2.70
C ALA A 127 -2.39 -9.56 2.92
N TRP A 128 -2.22 -8.39 3.53
CA TRP A 128 -3.20 -7.31 3.42
C TRP A 128 -2.90 -6.45 2.19
N ILE A 129 -3.94 -5.95 1.54
CA ILE A 129 -3.83 -4.99 0.44
C ILE A 129 -4.35 -3.63 0.91
N PHE A 130 -3.48 -2.62 0.94
CA PHE A 130 -3.86 -1.23 1.18
C PHE A 130 -4.08 -0.49 -0.14
N THR A 131 -5.19 0.24 -0.23
CA THR A 131 -5.55 1.07 -1.39
C THR A 131 -6.13 2.41 -0.94
N GLY A 132 -6.46 3.29 -1.90
CA GLY A 132 -7.20 4.53 -1.64
C GLY A 132 -8.70 4.35 -1.39
N GLY A 133 -9.24 3.13 -1.46
CA GLY A 133 -10.63 2.76 -1.12
C GLY A 133 -11.73 3.26 -2.06
N VAL A 134 -11.54 4.39 -2.76
CA VAL A 134 -12.51 4.94 -3.71
C VAL A 134 -12.44 4.24 -5.07
N SER A 135 -13.58 4.10 -5.76
CA SER A 135 -13.69 3.32 -6.99
C SER A 135 -13.25 4.08 -8.25
N THR A 136 -12.09 4.74 -8.20
CA THR A 136 -11.50 5.49 -9.32
C THR A 136 -10.06 5.09 -9.60
N GLY A 137 -9.63 5.30 -10.84
CA GLY A 137 -8.24 5.09 -11.28
C GLY A 137 -7.72 3.68 -11.02
N VAL A 138 -6.55 3.54 -10.39
CA VAL A 138 -5.96 2.20 -10.16
C VAL A 138 -6.85 1.31 -9.28
N ILE A 139 -7.61 1.90 -8.38
CA ILE A 139 -8.41 1.16 -7.39
C ILE A 139 -9.62 0.48 -8.05
N SER A 140 -10.14 1.02 -9.17
CA SER A 140 -11.18 0.32 -9.93
C SER A 140 -10.65 -0.99 -10.53
N HIS A 141 -9.43 -0.98 -11.07
CA HIS A 141 -8.77 -2.20 -11.59
C HIS A 141 -8.46 -3.22 -10.49
N VAL A 142 -8.07 -2.76 -9.28
CA VAL A 142 -7.91 -3.63 -8.10
C VAL A 142 -9.27 -4.22 -7.68
N GLY A 143 -10.32 -3.40 -7.68
CA GLY A 143 -11.69 -3.82 -7.35
C GLY A 143 -12.23 -4.89 -8.30
N ASP A 144 -11.97 -4.75 -9.60
CA ASP A 144 -12.31 -5.75 -10.61
C ASP A 144 -11.59 -7.09 -10.33
N ALA A 145 -10.29 -7.04 -10.03
CA ALA A 145 -9.51 -8.24 -9.70
C ALA A 145 -10.02 -8.96 -8.44
N LEU A 146 -10.40 -8.20 -7.40
CA LEU A 146 -10.99 -8.73 -6.16
C LEU A 146 -12.35 -9.38 -6.43
N LYS A 147 -13.20 -8.74 -7.23
CA LYS A 147 -14.53 -9.25 -7.61
C LYS A 147 -14.43 -10.53 -8.44
N ASP A 148 -13.53 -10.56 -9.42
CA ASP A 148 -13.27 -11.72 -10.27
C ASP A 148 -12.76 -12.91 -9.45
N HIS A 149 -11.97 -12.68 -8.41
CA HIS A 149 -11.53 -13.75 -7.52
C HIS A 149 -12.68 -14.27 -6.64
N SER A 150 -13.45 -13.38 -6.02
CA SER A 150 -14.54 -13.74 -5.11
C SER A 150 -15.63 -14.57 -5.79
N SER A 151 -15.85 -14.38 -7.09
CA SER A 151 -16.82 -15.18 -7.86
C SER A 151 -16.33 -16.60 -8.18
N LYS A 152 -15.01 -16.84 -8.15
CA LYS A 152 -14.37 -18.09 -8.61
C LYS A 152 -13.78 -18.94 -7.47
N SER A 153 -13.57 -18.37 -6.29
CA SER A 153 -12.86 -19.00 -5.17
C SER A 153 -13.53 -18.70 -3.83
N ARG A 154 -13.34 -19.60 -2.85
CA ARG A 154 -13.81 -19.42 -1.46
C ARG A 154 -12.87 -18.58 -0.60
N GLY A 155 -11.69 -18.23 -1.10
CA GLY A 155 -10.71 -17.40 -0.39
C GLY A 155 -11.06 -15.92 -0.44
N ARG A 156 -11.10 -15.25 0.72
CA ARG A 156 -11.33 -13.80 0.80
C ARG A 156 -10.01 -13.07 1.02
N VAL A 157 -9.65 -12.23 0.06
CA VAL A 157 -8.48 -11.35 0.18
C VAL A 157 -8.83 -10.19 1.12
N CYS A 158 -7.96 -9.90 2.10
CA CYS A 158 -8.14 -8.75 2.98
C CYS A 158 -7.69 -7.47 2.26
N ALA A 159 -8.67 -6.75 1.69
CA ALA A 159 -8.46 -5.46 1.05
C ALA A 159 -9.02 -4.33 1.92
N ILE A 160 -8.18 -3.37 2.26
CA ILE A 160 -8.46 -2.28 3.19
C ILE A 160 -8.30 -0.94 2.45
N GLY A 161 -9.41 -0.23 2.30
CA GLY A 161 -9.43 1.09 1.68
C GLY A 161 -9.19 2.20 2.70
N ILE A 162 -8.14 2.99 2.52
CA ILE A 162 -7.88 4.17 3.35
C ILE A 162 -8.20 5.40 2.50
N ALA A 163 -9.35 6.02 2.76
CA ALA A 163 -9.91 7.09 1.94
C ALA A 163 -10.16 8.36 2.78
N PRO A 164 -10.05 9.56 2.21
CA PRO A 164 -10.44 10.76 2.91
C PRO A 164 -11.97 10.86 3.00
N TRP A 165 -12.52 11.03 4.21
CA TRP A 165 -13.96 11.20 4.45
C TRP A 165 -14.57 12.33 3.60
N GLY A 166 -13.80 13.40 3.40
CA GLY A 166 -14.21 14.58 2.63
C GLY A 166 -14.57 14.32 1.18
N ILE A 167 -14.09 13.22 0.56
CA ILE A 167 -14.36 12.91 -0.85
C ILE A 167 -15.40 11.80 -1.05
N VAL A 168 -15.89 11.18 0.02
CA VAL A 168 -16.83 10.06 -0.08
C VAL A 168 -18.21 10.59 -0.45
N GLU A 169 -18.75 10.11 -1.56
CA GLU A 169 -20.14 10.37 -1.98
C GLU A 169 -21.12 9.72 -1.01
N ASN A 170 -22.26 10.36 -0.71
CA ASN A 170 -23.30 9.87 0.20
C ASN A 170 -22.77 9.44 1.58
N LYS A 171 -21.76 10.15 2.09
CA LYS A 171 -21.14 9.83 3.40
C LYS A 171 -22.09 10.06 4.57
N GLU A 172 -23.11 10.89 4.39
CA GLU A 172 -24.15 11.15 5.38
C GLU A 172 -24.92 9.87 5.74
N ASP A 173 -25.08 8.94 4.78
CA ASP A 173 -25.72 7.64 5.01
C ASP A 173 -24.88 6.71 5.90
N LEU A 174 -23.59 6.99 6.04
CA LEU A 174 -22.64 6.22 6.85
C LEU A 174 -22.60 6.71 8.31
N VAL A 175 -23.33 7.78 8.67
CA VAL A 175 -23.37 8.25 10.05
C VAL A 175 -24.20 7.28 10.90
N GLY A 176 -23.60 6.74 11.95
CA GLY A 176 -24.20 5.80 12.90
C GLY A 176 -23.13 5.11 13.75
N LYS A 177 -23.49 4.73 14.98
CA LYS A 177 -22.56 4.08 15.94
C LYS A 177 -22.86 2.60 16.04
N ASP A 178 -21.93 1.76 15.59
CA ASP A 178 -22.03 0.31 15.59
C ASP A 178 -23.29 -0.22 14.88
N VAL A 179 -23.58 0.36 13.71
CA VAL A 179 -24.78 0.00 12.93
C VAL A 179 -24.41 -0.50 11.55
N THR A 180 -25.31 -1.30 10.97
CA THR A 180 -25.24 -1.61 9.54
C THR A 180 -25.87 -0.46 8.75
N ARG A 181 -25.11 0.15 7.84
CA ARG A 181 -25.57 1.19 6.93
C ARG A 181 -25.55 0.69 5.50
N VAL A 182 -26.65 0.94 4.80
CA VAL A 182 -26.75 0.71 3.36
C VAL A 182 -26.00 1.82 2.64
N TYR A 183 -25.17 1.46 1.67
CA TYR A 183 -24.41 2.41 0.87
C TYR A 183 -24.61 2.15 -0.62
N GLN A 184 -25.04 3.18 -1.34
CA GLN A 184 -25.28 3.10 -2.77
C GLN A 184 -24.04 3.52 -3.55
N THR A 185 -23.63 2.69 -4.51
CA THR A 185 -22.44 2.97 -5.35
C THR A 185 -22.78 3.69 -6.65
N MET A 186 -23.93 4.34 -6.74
CA MET A 186 -24.30 5.11 -7.93
C MET A 186 -23.53 6.43 -7.94
N SER A 187 -22.61 6.57 -8.89
CA SER A 187 -21.88 7.81 -9.10
C SER A 187 -22.82 8.88 -9.66
N ASN A 188 -22.88 10.05 -9.02
CA ASN A 188 -23.55 11.22 -9.57
C ASN A 188 -22.62 11.89 -10.60
N PRO A 189 -22.97 11.97 -11.90
CA PRO A 189 -22.12 12.57 -12.93
C PRO A 189 -21.78 14.05 -12.69
N LEU A 190 -22.59 14.74 -11.88
CA LEU A 190 -22.40 16.15 -11.53
C LEU A 190 -21.55 16.34 -10.26
N SER A 191 -21.33 15.27 -9.50
CA SER A 191 -20.55 15.32 -8.27
C SER A 191 -19.05 15.23 -8.57
N LYS A 192 -18.27 15.93 -7.74
CA LYS A 192 -16.80 15.84 -7.72
C LYS A 192 -16.30 14.85 -6.66
N LEU A 193 -17.22 14.22 -5.93
CA LEU A 193 -16.92 13.20 -4.92
C LEU A 193 -16.78 11.83 -5.60
N SER A 194 -16.45 10.80 -4.82
CA SER A 194 -16.19 9.46 -5.31
C SER A 194 -16.86 8.42 -4.44
N VAL A 195 -17.40 7.39 -5.07
CA VAL A 195 -18.01 6.25 -4.36
C VAL A 195 -16.93 5.31 -3.82
N LEU A 196 -17.20 4.68 -2.67
CA LEU A 196 -16.36 3.60 -2.15
C LEU A 196 -16.42 2.37 -3.06
N ASN A 197 -15.31 1.63 -3.16
CA ASN A 197 -15.24 0.44 -4.00
C ASN A 197 -15.80 -0.80 -3.29
N ASN A 198 -16.87 -1.39 -3.85
CA ASN A 198 -17.64 -2.47 -3.24
C ASN A 198 -16.94 -3.85 -3.17
N SER A 199 -15.71 -3.96 -3.68
CA SER A 199 -14.90 -5.19 -3.57
C SER A 199 -13.97 -5.18 -2.36
N HIS A 200 -13.86 -4.06 -1.63
CA HIS A 200 -13.03 -3.97 -0.43
C HIS A 200 -13.76 -4.54 0.79
N THR A 201 -12.98 -5.06 1.73
CA THR A 201 -13.49 -5.71 2.94
C THR A 201 -13.57 -4.79 4.15
N HIS A 202 -12.73 -3.75 4.18
CA HIS A 202 -12.64 -2.82 5.31
C HIS A 202 -12.33 -1.41 4.81
N PHE A 203 -12.79 -0.39 5.56
CA PHE A 203 -12.53 1.01 5.27
C PHE A 203 -12.10 1.80 6.50
N ILE A 204 -11.02 2.57 6.34
CA ILE A 204 -10.61 3.60 7.29
C ILE A 204 -10.82 4.94 6.59
N LEU A 205 -11.77 5.74 7.09
CA LEU A 205 -12.16 7.00 6.48
C LEU A 205 -11.52 8.15 7.26
N ALA A 206 -10.41 8.68 6.73
CA ALA A 206 -9.61 9.71 7.38
C ALA A 206 -10.25 11.10 7.22
N ASP A 207 -10.47 11.80 8.32
CA ASP A 207 -11.14 13.09 8.32
C ASP A 207 -10.24 14.21 8.87
N ASN A 208 -10.16 15.30 8.11
CA ASN A 208 -9.46 16.53 8.47
C ASN A 208 -10.39 17.77 8.39
N GLY A 209 -11.70 17.56 8.32
CA GLY A 209 -12.72 18.61 8.22
C GLY A 209 -12.85 19.28 6.85
N THR A 210 -12.12 18.83 5.83
CA THR A 210 -12.25 19.37 4.45
C THR A 210 -13.32 18.63 3.64
N LEU A 211 -13.91 19.32 2.66
CA LEU A 211 -14.83 18.72 1.68
C LEU A 211 -14.15 18.69 0.30
N GLY A 212 -14.25 17.55 -0.40
CA GLY A 212 -13.78 17.38 -1.78
C GLY A 212 -12.26 17.48 -1.94
N LYS A 213 -11.47 17.32 -0.86
CA LYS A 213 -10.01 17.37 -0.90
C LYS A 213 -9.41 16.03 -0.50
N TYR A 214 -8.43 15.61 -1.28
CA TYR A 214 -7.53 14.51 -0.95
C TYR A 214 -6.46 14.97 0.05
N GLY A 215 -5.81 14.02 0.72
CA GLY A 215 -4.62 14.25 1.53
C GLY A 215 -4.80 13.98 3.03
N ALA A 216 -6.03 13.85 3.52
CA ALA A 216 -6.28 13.51 4.92
C ALA A 216 -5.72 12.11 5.29
N GLU A 217 -5.73 11.21 4.31
CA GLU A 217 -5.29 9.82 4.42
C GLU A 217 -3.78 9.63 4.32
N VAL A 218 -3.04 10.58 3.73
CA VAL A 218 -1.63 10.36 3.32
C VAL A 218 -0.73 10.07 4.52
N LYS A 219 -0.73 10.97 5.51
CA LYS A 219 0.08 10.81 6.74
C LYS A 219 -0.39 9.60 7.55
N LEU A 220 -1.71 9.44 7.68
CA LEU A 220 -2.31 8.35 8.45
C LEU A 220 -1.91 6.98 7.88
N ARG A 221 -2.06 6.80 6.56
CA ARG A 221 -1.65 5.59 5.83
C ARG A 221 -0.17 5.30 6.03
N ARG A 222 0.68 6.31 5.89
CA ARG A 222 2.14 6.14 6.05
C ARG A 222 2.53 5.70 7.44
N GLN A 223 1.95 6.33 8.47
CA GLN A 223 2.20 5.98 9.86
C GLN A 223 1.66 4.59 10.20
N LEU A 224 0.53 4.19 9.63
CA LEU A 224 -0.04 2.86 9.82
C LEU A 224 0.81 1.77 9.15
N GLU A 225 1.24 1.98 7.90
CA GLU A 225 2.15 1.08 7.19
C GLU A 225 3.45 0.86 7.98
N LYS A 226 4.05 1.94 8.47
CA LYS A 226 5.26 1.88 9.32
C LYS A 226 5.00 1.17 10.65
N HIS A 227 3.86 1.41 11.29
CA HIS A 227 3.54 0.73 12.56
C HIS A 227 3.33 -0.76 12.36
N ILE A 228 2.68 -1.16 11.27
CA ILE A 228 2.49 -2.57 10.87
C ILE A 228 3.86 -3.22 10.59
N SER A 229 4.76 -2.53 9.90
CA SER A 229 6.08 -3.09 9.57
C SER A 229 6.93 -3.41 10.80
N LEU A 230 6.71 -2.72 11.92
CA LEU A 230 7.39 -2.96 13.19
C LEU A 230 6.79 -4.14 14.00
N GLN A 231 5.63 -4.67 13.59
CA GLN A 231 4.99 -5.78 14.29
C GLN A 231 5.71 -7.09 14.00
N LYS A 232 6.03 -7.84 15.06
CA LYS A 232 6.74 -9.11 14.93
C LYS A 232 5.77 -10.21 14.48
N ILE A 233 6.01 -10.78 13.29
CA ILE A 233 5.24 -11.92 12.80
C ILE A 233 5.67 -13.21 13.51
N ASN A 234 6.97 -13.36 13.78
CA ASN A 234 7.55 -14.55 14.41
C ASN A 234 8.51 -14.16 15.55
N THR A 235 8.20 -14.62 16.76
CA THR A 235 8.97 -14.36 17.99
C THR A 235 10.41 -14.87 17.94
N ARG A 236 10.74 -15.81 17.03
CA ARG A 236 12.06 -16.46 16.95
C ARG A 236 13.03 -15.85 15.94
N LEU A 237 12.55 -15.11 14.93
CA LEU A 237 13.39 -14.47 13.91
C LEU A 237 13.41 -12.93 14.04
N GLY A 238 12.56 -12.34 14.88
CA GLY A 238 12.57 -10.90 15.13
C GLY A 238 12.15 -10.03 13.93
N GLN A 239 11.75 -10.65 12.81
CA GLN A 239 11.36 -9.97 11.59
C GLN A 239 9.98 -9.32 11.73
N GLY A 240 9.95 -8.04 11.35
CA GLY A 240 8.74 -7.25 11.21
C GLY A 240 7.88 -7.68 10.01
N VAL A 241 6.72 -7.06 9.82
CA VAL A 241 5.91 -7.27 8.61
C VAL A 241 6.59 -6.64 7.40
N PRO A 242 6.98 -7.40 6.36
CA PRO A 242 7.51 -6.80 5.14
C PRO A 242 6.43 -5.97 4.45
N VAL A 243 6.80 -4.77 3.99
CA VAL A 243 5.93 -3.85 3.24
C VAL A 243 6.51 -3.67 1.84
N VAL A 244 5.64 -3.64 0.83
CA VAL A 244 6.02 -3.36 -0.56
C VAL A 244 5.04 -2.38 -1.19
N GLY A 245 5.59 -1.37 -1.87
CA GLY A 245 4.80 -0.46 -2.70
C GLY A 245 4.58 -1.05 -4.09
N LEU A 246 3.36 -1.02 -4.60
CA LEU A 246 3.04 -1.42 -5.97
C LEU A 246 2.48 -0.23 -6.74
N VAL A 247 3.20 0.21 -7.78
CA VAL A 247 2.88 1.38 -8.59
C VAL A 247 2.31 0.96 -9.94
N VAL A 248 1.15 1.52 -10.29
CA VAL A 248 0.49 1.33 -11.59
C VAL A 248 -0.02 2.67 -12.10
N GLU A 249 0.37 3.04 -13.31
CA GLU A 249 0.13 4.37 -13.88
C GLU A 249 0.67 5.47 -12.94
N GLY A 250 -0.16 6.38 -12.44
CA GLY A 250 0.20 7.42 -11.50
C GLY A 250 0.41 8.81 -12.10
N GLY A 251 0.01 9.80 -11.30
CA GLY A 251 0.41 11.20 -11.47
C GLY A 251 1.76 11.52 -10.82
N PRO A 252 2.20 12.78 -10.86
CA PRO A 252 3.45 13.25 -10.26
C PRO A 252 3.57 12.97 -8.75
N ASN A 253 2.43 12.98 -8.04
CA ASN A 253 2.40 12.64 -6.61
C ASN A 253 2.88 11.21 -6.32
N VAL A 254 2.66 10.26 -7.24
CA VAL A 254 3.14 8.88 -7.07
C VAL A 254 4.65 8.82 -7.04
N VAL A 255 5.35 9.64 -7.83
CA VAL A 255 6.83 9.73 -7.79
C VAL A 255 7.29 10.22 -6.41
N SER A 256 6.57 11.16 -5.80
CA SER A 256 6.88 11.64 -4.44
C SER A 256 6.67 10.55 -3.40
N ILE A 257 5.59 9.77 -3.50
CA ILE A 257 5.33 8.59 -2.64
C ILE A 257 6.46 7.56 -2.79
N VAL A 258 6.91 7.27 -4.01
CA VAL A 258 8.04 6.37 -4.25
C VAL A 258 9.30 6.90 -3.57
N LEU A 259 9.60 8.18 -3.70
CA LEU A 259 10.77 8.77 -3.03
C LEU A 259 10.68 8.65 -1.51
N GLU A 260 9.50 8.88 -0.92
CA GLU A 260 9.27 8.71 0.52
C GLU A 260 9.44 7.25 0.96
N TYR A 261 9.02 6.29 0.14
CA TYR A 261 9.23 4.84 0.37
C TYR A 261 10.71 4.49 0.42
N LEU A 262 11.47 4.99 -0.56
CA LEU A 262 12.90 4.73 -0.66
C LEU A 262 13.71 5.44 0.44
N ARG A 263 13.22 6.58 0.96
CA ARG A 263 13.89 7.35 2.02
C ARG A 263 13.58 6.90 3.43
N GLU A 264 12.59 6.02 3.61
CA GLU A 264 12.27 5.53 4.94
C GLU A 264 13.39 4.68 5.56
N ASP A 265 13.30 4.52 6.87
CA ASP A 265 14.21 3.72 7.66
C ASP A 265 13.40 2.73 8.53
N PRO A 266 13.45 1.42 8.23
CA PRO A 266 14.07 0.82 7.03
C PRO A 266 13.32 1.19 5.73
N PRO A 267 13.98 1.18 4.56
CA PRO A 267 13.33 1.58 3.31
C PRO A 267 12.30 0.55 2.83
N VAL A 268 11.30 1.02 2.09
CA VAL A 268 10.23 0.19 1.53
C VAL A 268 10.51 -0.08 0.04
N PRO A 269 10.71 -1.33 -0.39
CA PRO A 269 10.88 -1.65 -1.81
C PRO A 269 9.62 -1.35 -2.62
N VAL A 270 9.83 -0.98 -3.89
CA VAL A 270 8.76 -0.59 -4.80
C VAL A 270 8.79 -1.44 -6.06
N VAL A 271 7.63 -1.98 -6.44
CA VAL A 271 7.39 -2.60 -7.74
C VAL A 271 6.69 -1.61 -8.66
N VAL A 272 7.24 -1.36 -9.84
CA VAL A 272 6.70 -0.46 -10.86
C VAL A 272 6.19 -1.29 -12.04
N CYS A 273 4.93 -1.11 -12.42
CA CYS A 273 4.30 -1.83 -13.53
C CYS A 273 4.53 -1.12 -14.87
N ASP A 274 5.54 -1.55 -15.63
CA ASP A 274 5.88 -0.98 -16.94
C ASP A 274 4.75 -1.19 -17.95
N GLY A 275 4.48 -0.17 -18.77
CA GLY A 275 3.40 -0.18 -19.76
C GLY A 275 2.01 0.12 -19.18
N SER A 276 1.93 0.47 -17.91
CA SER A 276 0.66 0.93 -17.29
C SER A 276 0.41 2.43 -17.46
N GLY A 277 1.41 3.20 -17.91
CA GLY A 277 1.25 4.61 -18.27
C GLY A 277 1.96 5.59 -17.34
N ARG A 278 2.05 6.83 -17.81
CA ARG A 278 2.41 8.05 -17.07
C ARG A 278 3.57 7.89 -16.08
N ALA A 279 3.36 8.05 -14.77
CA ALA A 279 4.46 8.02 -13.80
C ALA A 279 5.19 6.67 -13.76
N SER A 280 4.46 5.56 -13.89
CA SER A 280 5.03 4.21 -13.91
C SER A 280 6.00 4.02 -15.08
N ASP A 281 5.62 4.46 -16.28
CA ASP A 281 6.47 4.33 -17.48
C ASP A 281 7.70 5.26 -17.39
N ILE A 282 7.53 6.47 -16.83
CA ILE A 282 8.63 7.42 -16.59
C ILE A 282 9.64 6.82 -15.60
N LEU A 283 9.18 6.23 -14.50
CA LEU A 283 10.02 5.54 -13.51
C LEU A 283 10.71 4.32 -14.11
N SER A 284 9.99 3.52 -14.92
CA SER A 284 10.55 2.37 -15.64
C SER A 284 11.65 2.78 -16.62
N PHE A 285 11.44 3.86 -17.38
CA PHE A 285 12.42 4.43 -18.29
C PHE A 285 13.67 4.87 -17.51
N ALA A 286 13.49 5.67 -16.46
CA ALA A 286 14.60 6.11 -15.62
C ALA A 286 15.38 4.93 -15.04
N HIS A 287 14.68 3.92 -14.49
CA HIS A 287 15.32 2.71 -13.98
C HIS A 287 16.10 1.96 -15.07
N LYS A 288 15.59 1.87 -16.30
CA LYS A 288 16.28 1.17 -17.38
C LYS A 288 17.57 1.85 -17.80
N TYR A 289 17.58 3.18 -17.86
CA TYR A 289 18.65 3.96 -18.47
C TYR A 289 19.58 4.69 -17.48
N CYS A 290 19.27 4.69 -16.18
CA CYS A 290 20.18 5.18 -15.16
C CYS A 290 21.24 4.13 -14.82
N GLU A 291 22.48 4.58 -14.69
CA GLU A 291 23.58 3.82 -14.09
C GLU A 291 23.45 3.77 -12.56
N GLU A 292 24.32 2.99 -11.91
CA GLU A 292 24.41 2.99 -10.45
C GLU A 292 24.72 4.41 -9.93
N GLY A 293 24.06 4.80 -8.82
CA GLY A 293 24.17 6.16 -8.27
C GLY A 293 23.25 7.19 -8.93
N GLY A 294 22.37 6.79 -9.87
CA GLY A 294 21.35 7.68 -10.43
C GLY A 294 21.92 8.67 -11.46
N ILE A 295 22.86 8.22 -12.29
CA ILE A 295 23.44 9.02 -13.38
C ILE A 295 22.75 8.64 -14.69
N ILE A 296 22.37 9.63 -15.48
CA ILE A 296 21.75 9.45 -16.81
C ILE A 296 22.47 10.30 -17.85
N ASN A 297 22.67 9.71 -19.04
CA ASN A 297 23.25 10.38 -20.20
C ASN A 297 22.48 11.64 -20.58
N GLU A 298 23.17 12.69 -21.05
CA GLU A 298 22.55 14.00 -21.34
C GLU A 298 21.47 13.93 -22.43
N SER A 299 21.66 13.13 -23.48
CA SER A 299 20.64 12.97 -24.52
C SER A 299 19.35 12.34 -23.97
N LEU A 300 19.50 11.34 -23.09
CA LEU A 300 18.37 10.66 -22.44
C LEU A 300 17.74 11.53 -21.36
N ARG A 301 18.52 12.41 -20.70
CA ARG A 301 18.03 13.43 -19.78
C ARG A 301 17.06 14.37 -20.48
N ASP A 302 17.46 14.92 -21.63
CA ASP A 302 16.62 15.85 -22.39
C ASP A 302 15.35 15.15 -22.91
N GLN A 303 15.48 13.91 -23.40
CA GLN A 303 14.34 13.10 -23.78
C GLN A 303 13.37 12.87 -22.60
N LEU A 304 13.89 12.53 -21.42
CA LEU A 304 13.08 12.29 -20.23
C LEU A 304 12.36 13.56 -19.76
N LEU A 305 13.04 14.72 -19.80
CA LEU A 305 12.43 16.02 -19.49
C LEU A 305 11.27 16.36 -20.43
N VAL A 306 11.45 16.14 -21.75
CA VAL A 306 10.38 16.33 -22.74
C VAL A 306 9.22 15.37 -22.49
N THR A 307 9.50 14.11 -22.17
CA THR A 307 8.47 13.12 -21.80
C THR A 307 7.68 13.59 -20.58
N ILE A 308 8.35 13.97 -19.49
CA ILE A 308 7.70 14.50 -18.27
C ILE A 308 6.81 15.69 -18.61
N GLN A 309 7.31 16.63 -19.41
CA GLN A 309 6.59 17.84 -19.79
C GLN A 309 5.30 17.51 -20.54
N LYS A 310 5.37 16.59 -21.52
CA LYS A 310 4.23 16.16 -22.33
C LYS A 310 3.22 15.34 -21.52
N THR A 311 3.71 14.41 -20.69
CA THR A 311 2.85 13.49 -19.92
C THR A 311 2.02 14.19 -18.86
N PHE A 312 2.56 15.24 -18.22
CA PHE A 312 1.88 15.93 -17.12
C PHE A 312 1.46 17.36 -17.44
N ASN A 313 1.64 17.82 -18.68
CA ASN A 313 1.38 19.20 -19.12
C ASN A 313 2.10 20.23 -18.22
N TYR A 314 3.33 19.90 -17.81
CA TYR A 314 4.14 20.73 -16.93
C TYR A 314 4.88 21.83 -17.70
N ASN A 315 5.24 22.91 -17.02
CA ASN A 315 6.20 23.88 -17.54
C ASN A 315 7.64 23.37 -17.32
N LYS A 316 8.62 24.07 -17.91
CA LYS A 316 10.04 23.68 -17.81
C LYS A 316 10.49 23.53 -16.35
N THR A 317 10.16 24.47 -15.47
CA THR A 317 10.55 24.44 -14.05
C THR A 317 9.97 23.22 -13.32
N GLN A 318 8.68 22.96 -13.50
CA GLN A 318 7.99 21.81 -12.90
C GLN A 318 8.57 20.49 -13.40
N SER A 319 8.88 20.38 -14.70
CA SER A 319 9.53 19.19 -15.26
C SER A 319 10.90 18.94 -14.67
N HIS A 320 11.71 19.99 -14.47
CA HIS A 320 13.03 19.87 -13.84
C HIS A 320 12.92 19.47 -12.36
N GLN A 321 11.94 19.98 -11.63
CA GLN A 321 11.67 19.58 -10.25
C GLN A 321 11.29 18.09 -10.17
N LEU A 322 10.36 17.64 -11.02
CA LEU A 322 9.97 16.23 -11.03
C LEU A 322 11.12 15.32 -11.48
N PHE A 323 11.90 15.74 -12.48
CA PHE A 323 13.11 15.03 -12.90
C PHE A 323 14.08 14.86 -11.72
N ALA A 324 14.34 15.90 -10.93
CA ALA A 324 15.21 15.80 -9.76
C ALA A 324 14.71 14.76 -8.74
N ILE A 325 13.39 14.71 -8.49
CA ILE A 325 12.77 13.69 -7.62
C ILE A 325 12.97 12.29 -8.21
N ILE A 326 12.76 12.10 -9.51
CA ILE A 326 12.97 10.81 -10.19
C ILE A 326 14.42 10.36 -10.05
N MET A 327 15.39 11.25 -10.31
CA MET A 327 16.81 10.91 -10.20
C MET A 327 17.21 10.58 -8.76
N GLU A 328 16.60 11.24 -7.79
CA GLU A 328 16.78 10.90 -6.38
C GLU A 328 16.26 9.49 -6.05
N CYS A 329 15.12 9.07 -6.61
CA CYS A 329 14.66 7.69 -6.50
C CYS A 329 15.69 6.72 -7.10
N MET A 330 16.28 7.07 -8.25
CA MET A 330 17.25 6.22 -8.95
C MET A 330 18.61 6.10 -8.22
N LYS A 331 18.88 6.90 -7.19
CA LYS A 331 20.04 6.67 -6.31
C LYS A 331 19.93 5.37 -5.50
N LYS A 332 18.70 4.90 -5.24
CA LYS A 332 18.39 3.62 -4.58
C LYS A 332 17.70 2.66 -5.55
N LYS A 333 18.23 2.57 -6.77
CA LYS A 333 17.66 1.81 -7.89
C LYS A 333 17.42 0.34 -7.54
N GLU A 334 18.26 -0.27 -6.72
CA GLU A 334 18.19 -1.65 -6.24
C GLU A 334 16.89 -1.98 -5.47
N LEU A 335 16.27 -0.96 -4.87
CA LEU A 335 14.98 -1.08 -4.18
C LEU A 335 13.77 -0.95 -5.10
N VAL A 336 13.99 -0.56 -6.37
CA VAL A 336 12.95 -0.41 -7.38
C VAL A 336 12.98 -1.61 -8.33
N THR A 337 11.94 -2.44 -8.29
CA THR A 337 11.78 -3.57 -9.21
C THR A 337 10.78 -3.21 -10.30
N VAL A 338 11.20 -3.22 -11.56
CA VAL A 338 10.29 -2.94 -12.68
C VAL A 338 9.74 -4.24 -13.24
N PHE A 339 8.42 -4.42 -13.20
CA PHE A 339 7.71 -5.51 -13.87
C PHE A 339 7.43 -5.15 -15.33
N ARG A 340 7.88 -5.99 -16.27
CA ARG A 340 7.70 -5.84 -17.71
C ARG A 340 7.00 -7.06 -18.30
N MET A 341 5.79 -6.84 -18.81
CA MET A 341 5.00 -7.90 -19.43
C MET A 341 5.72 -8.49 -20.65
N GLY A 342 5.92 -9.81 -20.66
CA GLY A 342 6.51 -10.53 -21.80
C GLY A 342 8.04 -10.54 -21.85
N SER A 343 8.73 -10.02 -20.83
CA SER A 343 10.19 -10.16 -20.71
C SER A 343 10.58 -11.57 -20.23
N GLU A 344 11.66 -12.12 -20.79
CA GLU A 344 12.19 -13.42 -20.36
C GLU A 344 12.66 -13.35 -18.90
N GLY A 345 12.21 -14.30 -18.07
CA GLY A 345 12.60 -14.41 -16.65
C GLY A 345 11.67 -13.72 -15.64
N GLN A 346 10.76 -12.82 -16.05
CA GLN A 346 9.75 -12.26 -15.15
C GLN A 346 8.43 -13.04 -15.20
N GLN A 347 8.33 -14.01 -14.28
CA GLN A 347 7.16 -14.85 -14.13
C GLN A 347 6.09 -14.15 -13.26
N ASP A 348 5.15 -13.42 -13.86
CA ASP A 348 3.97 -12.87 -13.16
C ASP A 348 4.29 -11.74 -12.14
N ILE A 349 3.29 -10.90 -11.83
CA ILE A 349 3.44 -9.76 -10.91
C ILE A 349 3.70 -10.23 -9.47
N GLU A 350 3.20 -11.40 -9.11
CA GLU A 350 3.49 -12.06 -7.84
C GLU A 350 5.00 -12.21 -7.61
N MET A 351 5.75 -12.71 -8.61
CA MET A 351 7.19 -12.90 -8.44
C MET A 351 7.93 -11.57 -8.37
N ALA A 352 7.48 -10.54 -9.09
CA ALA A 352 8.06 -9.21 -8.97
C ALA A 352 7.91 -8.66 -7.55
N ILE A 353 6.73 -8.82 -6.93
CA ILE A 353 6.47 -8.45 -5.54
C ILE A 353 7.40 -9.18 -4.57
N LEU A 354 7.50 -10.50 -4.67
CA LEU A 354 8.28 -11.29 -3.74
C LEU A 354 9.80 -11.12 -3.95
N THR A 355 10.24 -10.94 -5.20
CA THR A 355 11.64 -10.64 -5.52
C THR A 355 12.05 -9.26 -5.00
N ALA A 356 11.18 -8.25 -5.13
CA ALA A 356 11.44 -6.91 -4.62
C ALA A 356 11.65 -6.91 -3.10
N LEU A 357 10.87 -7.70 -2.36
CA LEU A 357 11.03 -7.84 -0.91
C LEU A 357 12.34 -8.52 -0.52
N LEU A 358 12.75 -9.57 -1.24
CA LEU A 358 14.02 -10.25 -0.95
C LEU A 358 15.23 -9.36 -1.22
N LYS A 359 15.22 -8.61 -2.33
CA LYS A 359 16.30 -7.67 -2.68
C LYS A 359 16.29 -6.45 -1.76
N GLY A 360 15.11 -5.90 -1.50
CA GLY A 360 14.98 -4.59 -0.86
C GLY A 360 15.06 -4.58 0.66
N THR A 361 14.94 -5.73 1.32
CA THR A 361 15.11 -5.82 2.77
C THR A 361 16.58 -5.80 3.21
N ASN A 362 17.54 -5.81 2.26
CA ASN A 362 18.99 -6.02 2.50
C ASN A 362 19.26 -7.09 3.57
N ALA A 363 18.36 -8.07 3.63
CA ALA A 363 18.29 -9.03 4.68
C ALA A 363 19.42 -10.04 4.51
N SER A 364 19.95 -10.56 5.62
CA SER A 364 20.94 -11.63 5.55
C SER A 364 20.35 -12.82 4.78
N ALA A 365 21.18 -13.62 4.13
CA ALA A 365 20.65 -14.75 3.38
C ALA A 365 19.78 -15.71 4.23
N PRO A 366 20.10 -15.98 5.53
CA PRO A 366 19.18 -16.67 6.45
C PRO A 366 17.82 -15.97 6.61
N ASP A 367 17.81 -14.65 6.70
CA ASP A 367 16.58 -13.87 6.82
C ASP A 367 15.73 -13.94 5.55
N GLN A 368 16.37 -13.85 4.38
CA GLN A 368 15.72 -14.06 3.08
C GLN A 368 15.11 -15.46 2.97
N LEU A 369 15.82 -16.49 3.48
CA LEU A 369 15.28 -17.84 3.53
C LEU A 369 14.09 -17.91 4.50
N GLY A 370 14.18 -17.27 5.67
CA GLY A 370 13.07 -17.13 6.61
C GLY A 370 11.81 -16.52 5.98
N LEU A 371 11.96 -15.47 5.17
CA LEU A 371 10.86 -14.86 4.41
C LEU A 371 10.27 -15.84 3.38
N ALA A 372 11.11 -16.48 2.56
CA ALA A 372 10.66 -17.46 1.57
C ALA A 372 9.92 -18.65 2.21
N LEU A 373 10.38 -19.08 3.39
CA LEU A 373 9.72 -20.10 4.20
C LEU A 373 8.37 -19.61 4.75
N ALA A 374 8.31 -18.38 5.29
CA ALA A 374 7.07 -17.79 5.82
C ALA A 374 5.98 -17.63 4.73
N TRP A 375 6.40 -17.39 3.49
CA TRP A 375 5.53 -17.32 2.32
C TRP A 375 5.24 -18.69 1.68
N ASN A 376 5.89 -19.77 2.15
CA ASN A 376 5.80 -21.11 1.57
C ASN A 376 6.18 -21.15 0.06
N ARG A 377 7.25 -20.45 -0.34
CA ARG A 377 7.73 -20.31 -1.74
C ARG A 377 9.11 -20.91 -1.97
N VAL A 378 9.15 -22.23 -2.22
CA VAL A 378 10.37 -23.02 -2.48
C VAL A 378 11.08 -22.56 -3.76
N ASP A 379 10.31 -22.22 -4.78
CA ASP A 379 10.78 -21.77 -6.08
C ASP A 379 11.58 -20.48 -6.00
N ILE A 380 11.18 -19.56 -5.13
CA ILE A 380 11.90 -18.32 -4.89
C ILE A 380 13.21 -18.58 -4.13
N ALA A 381 13.18 -19.43 -3.10
CA ALA A 381 14.39 -19.81 -2.39
C ALA A 381 15.44 -20.43 -3.34
N ARG A 382 15.01 -21.31 -4.24
CA ARG A 382 15.90 -21.93 -5.26
C ARG A 382 16.43 -20.91 -6.26
N SER A 383 15.58 -20.04 -6.81
CA SER A 383 15.92 -19.17 -7.93
C SER A 383 16.57 -17.84 -7.54
N GLN A 384 16.42 -17.37 -6.29
CA GLN A 384 16.94 -16.06 -5.87
C GLN A 384 17.99 -16.15 -4.74
N ILE A 385 17.91 -17.17 -3.87
CA ILE A 385 18.79 -17.27 -2.68
C ILE A 385 19.91 -18.29 -2.91
N LEU A 386 19.59 -19.44 -3.51
CA LEU A 386 20.52 -20.57 -3.64
C LEU A 386 21.35 -20.58 -4.93
N VAL A 387 21.27 -19.50 -5.72
CA VAL A 387 22.03 -19.37 -6.97
C VAL A 387 23.54 -19.26 -6.72
N PHE A 388 23.96 -18.87 -5.51
CA PHE A 388 25.36 -18.62 -5.15
C PHE A 388 26.19 -19.86 -4.72
N GLY A 389 25.69 -21.09 -4.90
CA GLY A 389 26.51 -22.30 -4.72
C GLY A 389 26.99 -22.57 -3.27
N PRO A 390 28.01 -23.42 -3.07
CA PRO A 390 28.32 -24.11 -1.80
C PRO A 390 28.95 -23.26 -0.69
N HIS A 391 28.93 -21.93 -0.79
CA HIS A 391 29.46 -21.01 0.25
C HIS A 391 28.40 -20.58 1.28
N TRP A 392 27.34 -21.36 1.44
CA TRP A 392 26.48 -21.24 2.61
C TRP A 392 27.24 -21.73 3.85
N PRO A 393 27.25 -21.03 5.00
CA PRO A 393 27.86 -21.55 6.22
C PRO A 393 27.04 -22.75 6.73
N VAL A 394 27.45 -23.95 6.28
CA VAL A 394 26.70 -25.22 6.36
C VAL A 394 26.44 -25.70 7.78
N LYS A 395 27.10 -25.14 8.81
CA LYS A 395 27.17 -25.79 10.13
C LYS A 395 26.31 -25.19 11.25
N LEU A 396 25.73 -23.98 11.11
CA LEU A 396 24.95 -23.37 12.21
C LEU A 396 23.53 -22.88 11.85
N SER A 397 23.21 -22.60 10.59
CA SER A 397 21.94 -21.94 10.25
C SER A 397 20.75 -22.89 10.09
N VAL A 398 20.94 -24.11 9.60
CA VAL A 398 19.82 -25.01 9.23
C VAL A 398 19.05 -25.55 10.44
N PHE A 399 19.72 -25.85 11.56
CA PHE A 399 19.07 -26.31 12.78
C PHE A 399 18.14 -25.26 13.40
N GLN A 400 18.40 -23.97 13.15
CA GLN A 400 17.53 -22.88 13.61
C GLN A 400 16.20 -22.84 12.84
N PHE A 401 16.17 -23.33 11.59
CA PHE A 401 14.97 -23.38 10.76
C PHE A 401 14.18 -24.68 10.90
N MET A 402 14.77 -25.82 11.31
CA MET A 402 14.03 -27.08 11.49
C MET A 402 12.77 -26.96 12.37
N PRO A 403 12.78 -26.25 13.52
CA PRO A 403 11.58 -26.01 14.31
C PRO A 403 10.51 -25.22 13.53
N PHE A 404 10.91 -24.30 12.64
CA PHE A 404 9.99 -23.55 11.79
C PHE A 404 9.24 -24.46 10.83
N ILE A 405 9.98 -25.36 10.16
CA ILE A 405 9.39 -26.30 9.21
C ILE A 405 8.51 -27.34 9.93
N MET A 406 8.85 -27.71 11.17
CA MET A 406 8.02 -28.60 12.01
C MET A 406 6.79 -27.92 12.61
N THR A 407 6.85 -26.62 12.92
CA THR A 407 5.73 -25.87 13.55
C THR A 407 4.74 -25.35 12.50
N LEU A 408 5.21 -25.01 11.30
CA LEU A 408 4.33 -24.81 10.15
C LEU A 408 3.85 -26.17 9.67
N HIS A 409 2.67 -26.57 10.16
CA HIS A 409 1.86 -27.70 9.68
C HIS A 409 1.59 -27.71 8.15
N ARG A 410 2.13 -26.73 7.40
CA ARG A 410 1.96 -26.47 5.98
C ARG A 410 3.26 -26.34 5.18
N CYS A 411 4.44 -26.45 5.79
CA CYS A 411 5.66 -26.48 4.99
C CYS A 411 5.69 -27.76 4.16
N CYS A 412 5.55 -27.61 2.84
CA CYS A 412 5.58 -28.72 1.91
C CYS A 412 6.85 -29.57 2.11
N ILE A 413 6.74 -30.89 1.94
CA ILE A 413 7.87 -31.85 1.93
C ILE A 413 9.02 -31.35 1.03
N SER A 414 8.69 -30.64 -0.05
CA SER A 414 9.65 -29.99 -0.96
C SER A 414 10.56 -28.97 -0.30
N MET A 415 10.10 -28.31 0.76
CA MET A 415 10.88 -27.34 1.52
C MET A 415 11.78 -28.00 2.55
N PHE A 416 11.29 -29.05 3.23
CA PHE A 416 12.15 -29.92 4.04
C PHE A 416 13.26 -30.55 3.20
N SER A 417 12.91 -31.04 2.00
CA SER A 417 13.85 -31.60 1.04
C SER A 417 14.89 -30.58 0.58
N LEU A 418 14.48 -29.34 0.29
CA LEU A 418 15.40 -28.27 -0.08
C LEU A 418 16.38 -27.95 1.06
N VAL A 419 15.88 -27.80 2.28
CA VAL A 419 16.71 -27.51 3.46
C VAL A 419 17.64 -28.68 3.80
N ALA A 420 17.16 -29.91 3.67
CA ALA A 420 17.98 -31.12 3.82
C ALA A 420 19.10 -31.18 2.77
N GLN A 421 18.79 -30.86 1.51
CA GLN A 421 19.75 -30.82 0.40
C GLN A 421 20.84 -29.75 0.63
N ILE A 422 20.49 -28.58 1.17
CA ILE A 422 21.45 -27.52 1.51
C ILE A 422 22.35 -27.93 2.69
N SER A 423 21.80 -28.65 3.67
CA SER A 423 22.52 -29.03 4.89
C SER A 423 23.54 -30.16 4.74
N GLY A 424 23.57 -30.83 3.57
CA GLY A 424 24.38 -32.04 3.36
C GLY A 424 23.95 -33.24 4.22
N ASN A 425 22.82 -33.14 4.93
CA ASN A 425 22.36 -34.15 5.88
C ASN A 425 21.55 -35.24 5.16
N TYR A 426 22.27 -36.12 4.45
CA TYR A 426 21.71 -37.25 3.70
C TYR A 426 20.85 -38.19 4.57
N LEU A 427 21.14 -38.31 5.87
CA LEU A 427 20.40 -39.17 6.80
C LEU A 427 18.97 -38.66 7.04
N GLY A 428 18.78 -37.35 7.11
CA GLY A 428 17.45 -36.72 7.22
C GLY A 428 16.66 -36.83 5.91
N PHE A 429 17.34 -36.75 4.77
CA PHE A 429 16.74 -36.96 3.44
C PHE A 429 16.25 -38.40 3.25
N LEU A 430 17.04 -39.40 3.69
CA LEU A 430 16.69 -40.82 3.65
C LEU A 430 15.55 -41.18 4.61
N MET A 431 15.54 -40.62 5.83
CA MET A 431 14.43 -40.81 6.78
C MET A 431 13.10 -40.26 6.23
N ILE A 432 13.13 -39.13 5.51
CA ILE A 432 11.90 -38.56 4.92
C ILE A 432 11.43 -39.42 3.74
N GLN A 433 12.32 -39.88 2.85
CA GLN A 433 11.94 -40.80 1.76
C GLN A 433 11.34 -42.10 2.29
N SER A 434 11.84 -42.61 3.43
CA SER A 434 11.33 -43.81 4.09
C SER A 434 9.96 -43.63 4.77
N VAL A 435 9.56 -42.40 5.10
CA VAL A 435 8.26 -42.10 5.73
C VAL A 435 7.20 -41.68 4.70
N THR A 436 7.62 -41.35 3.47
CA THR A 436 6.74 -40.97 2.36
C THR A 436 6.35 -42.12 1.42
N HIS A 437 6.93 -43.32 1.62
CA HIS A 437 6.42 -44.57 1.05
C HIS A 437 5.62 -45.33 2.10
#